data_AF-X1D4U2-F1
#
_entry.id   AF-X1D4U2-F1
#
_cell.length_a   1.000
_cell.length_b   1.000
_cell.length_c   1.000
_cell.angle_alpha   90.00
_cell.angle_beta   90.00
_cell.angle_gamma   90.00
#
_symmetry.space_group_name_H-M   'P 1'
#
loop_
_entity.id
_entity.type
_entity.pdbx_description
1 polymer ?
#
loop_
_entity_poly.entity_id
_entity_poly.type
_entity_poly.pdbx_seq_one_letter_code
_entity_poly.pdbx_strand_id
1 'polypeptide(L)'
;VDKINEENPDTLLLAEAFWLLEGFFVRTLGMHRVYNSAFMNMLRDEDNAMYRLVLKNTLQFDPEILKRFVNFMNNPSFGNFNPSIIVFWV
;
A
#
# COMPACT_ATOMS: atom_id res chain seq x y z
N VAL A 1 10.16 2.95 -10.65
CA VAL A 1 9.69 1.56 -10.76
C VAL A 1 10.33 0.89 -11.95
N ASP A 2 10.20 1.44 -13.15
CA ASP A 2 10.74 0.90 -14.40
C ASP A 2 12.20 0.47 -14.31
N LYS A 3 13.08 1.35 -13.81
CA LYS A 3 14.50 1.02 -13.61
C LYS A 3 14.72 -0.24 -12.76
N ILE A 4 13.98 -0.41 -11.66
CA ILE A 4 14.12 -1.60 -10.82
C ILE A 4 13.56 -2.84 -11.52
N ASN A 5 12.48 -2.69 -12.29
CA ASN A 5 11.94 -3.80 -13.07
C ASN A 5 12.93 -4.27 -14.15
N GLU A 6 13.77 -3.37 -14.68
CA GLU A 6 14.86 -3.71 -15.60
C GLU A 6 16.06 -4.34 -14.88
N GLU A 7 16.54 -3.72 -13.81
CA GLU A 7 17.78 -4.12 -13.14
C GLU A 7 17.60 -5.32 -12.20
N ASN A 8 16.45 -5.43 -11.53
CA ASN A 8 16.15 -6.45 -10.52
C ASN A 8 14.64 -6.81 -10.53
N PRO A 9 14.14 -7.53 -11.55
CA PRO A 9 12.71 -7.80 -11.76
C PRO A 9 12.02 -8.56 -10.61
N ASP A 10 12.78 -9.33 -9.82
CA ASP A 10 12.26 -10.05 -8.65
C ASP A 10 12.04 -9.15 -7.41
N THR A 11 12.33 -7.85 -7.52
CA THR A 11 12.19 -6.90 -6.42
C THR A 11 10.76 -6.40 -6.31
N LEU A 12 10.13 -6.69 -5.17
CA LEU A 12 8.88 -6.07 -4.77
C LEU A 12 9.11 -4.65 -4.27
N LEU A 13 8.43 -3.68 -4.89
CA LEU A 13 8.43 -2.29 -4.46
C LEU A 13 7.15 -2.00 -3.69
N LEU A 14 7.31 -1.72 -2.41
CA LEU A 14 6.23 -1.43 -1.50
C LEU A 14 6.31 0.04 -1.08
N ALA A 15 5.25 0.81 -1.30
CA ALA A 15 5.18 2.17 -0.79
C ALA A 15 4.61 2.18 0.63
N GLU A 16 5.23 2.99 1.47
CA GLU A 16 4.62 3.50 2.69
C GLU A 16 4.13 4.92 2.41
N ALA A 17 2.83 5.08 2.33
CA ALA A 17 2.18 6.34 1.99
C ALA A 17 1.18 6.72 3.07
N PHE A 18 1.15 7.99 3.45
CA PHE A 18 0.14 8.50 4.35
C PHE A 18 -1.13 8.87 3.58
N TRP A 19 -2.27 8.43 4.12
CA TRP A 19 -3.63 8.97 3.95
C TRP A 19 -4.02 9.39 2.53
N LEU A 20 -4.89 8.60 1.88
CA LEU A 20 -5.54 8.84 0.59
C LEU A 20 -4.59 8.91 -0.62
N LEU A 21 -3.27 8.92 -0.40
CA LEU A 21 -2.26 8.84 -1.45
C LEU A 21 -1.97 7.40 -1.90
N GLU A 22 -2.51 6.39 -1.22
CA GLU A 22 -2.25 4.98 -1.56
C GLU A 22 -2.59 4.70 -3.03
N GLY A 23 -3.74 5.22 -3.49
CA GLY A 23 -4.16 5.09 -4.88
C GLY A 23 -3.26 5.82 -5.87
N PHE A 24 -2.58 6.90 -5.47
CA PHE A 24 -1.62 7.62 -6.31
C PHE A 24 -0.33 6.81 -6.51
N PHE A 25 0.20 6.18 -5.46
CA PHE A 25 1.42 5.37 -5.54
C PHE A 25 1.29 4.18 -6.49
N VAL A 26 0.19 3.44 -6.39
CA VAL A 26 0.02 2.23 -7.20
C VAL A 26 -0.42 2.55 -8.63
N ARG A 27 -1.25 3.59 -8.84
CA ARG A 27 -1.76 3.92 -10.18
C ARG A 27 -0.83 4.83 -10.97
N THR A 28 -0.34 5.89 -10.34
CA THR A 28 0.43 6.93 -11.02
C THR A 28 1.93 6.65 -10.98
N LEU A 29 2.44 6.23 -9.83
CA LEU A 29 3.88 5.94 -9.68
C LEU A 29 4.26 4.48 -9.97
N GLY A 30 3.26 3.61 -10.18
CA GLY A 30 3.45 2.21 -10.58
C GLY A 30 3.93 1.28 -9.45
N MET A 31 3.95 1.73 -8.19
CA MET A 31 4.46 0.92 -7.06
C MET A 31 3.71 -0.40 -6.94
N HIS A 32 4.42 -1.53 -6.91
CA HIS A 32 3.82 -2.87 -6.93
C HIS A 32 2.74 -3.04 -5.86
N ARG A 33 3.04 -2.60 -4.63
CA ARG A 33 2.12 -2.62 -3.50
C ARG A 33 2.23 -1.31 -2.71
N VAL A 34 1.22 -1.05 -1.87
CA VAL A 34 1.22 0.07 -0.92
C VAL A 34 0.61 -0.37 0.40
N TYR A 35 1.15 0.15 1.50
CA TYR A 35 0.57 -0.03 2.82
C TYR A 35 -0.80 0.64 2.92
N ASN A 36 -1.79 -0.11 3.42
CA ASN A 36 -3.15 0.40 3.61
C ASN A 36 -3.24 1.16 4.93
N SER A 37 -2.80 2.42 4.92
CA SER A 37 -2.77 3.25 6.12
C SER A 37 -4.18 3.61 6.61
N ALA A 38 -5.15 3.69 5.70
CA ALA A 38 -6.57 3.85 6.03
C ALA A 38 -7.11 2.66 6.84
N PHE A 39 -6.77 1.43 6.46
CA PHE A 39 -7.14 0.23 7.23
C PHE A 39 -6.56 0.29 8.65
N MET A 40 -5.26 0.55 8.79
CA MET A 40 -4.64 0.58 10.10
C MET A 40 -5.26 1.64 11.01
N ASN A 41 -5.36 2.89 10.54
CA ASN A 41 -5.83 4.00 11.37
C ASN A 41 -7.32 3.87 11.70
N MET A 42 -8.18 3.60 10.71
CA MET A 42 -9.62 3.58 10.92
C MET A 42 -10.08 2.36 11.72
N LEU A 43 -9.44 1.19 11.58
CA LEU A 43 -9.78 0.05 12.43
C LEU A 43 -9.28 0.24 13.86
N ARG A 44 -8.08 0.82 14.05
CA ARG A 44 -7.56 1.13 15.40
C ARG A 44 -8.49 2.10 16.13
N ASP A 45 -9.01 3.09 15.43
CA ASP A 45 -9.86 4.13 16.00
C ASP A 45 -11.37 3.74 15.96
N GLU A 46 -11.69 2.48 15.66
CA GLU A 46 -13.03 1.89 15.55
C GLU A 46 -13.98 2.54 14.50
N ASP A 47 -13.45 3.37 13.60
CA ASP A 47 -14.18 4.07 12.54
C ASP A 47 -14.45 3.18 11.30
N ASN A 48 -15.18 2.10 11.55
CA ASN A 48 -15.54 1.11 10.54
C ASN A 48 -16.42 1.67 9.42
N ALA A 49 -17.23 2.69 9.71
CA ALA A 49 -18.11 3.31 8.74
C ALA A 49 -17.31 4.08 7.68
N MET A 50 -16.31 4.87 8.12
CA MET A 50 -15.43 5.57 7.20
C MET A 50 -14.56 4.62 6.39
N TYR A 51 -14.04 3.54 6.99
CA TYR A 51 -13.27 2.56 6.21
C TYR A 51 -14.10 1.89 5.11
N ARG A 52 -15.37 1.57 5.38
CA ARG A 52 -16.29 1.06 4.36
C ARG A 52 -16.54 2.06 3.25
N LEU A 53 -16.59 3.36 3.56
CA LEU A 53 -16.71 4.42 2.55
C LEU A 53 -15.46 4.51 1.67
N VAL A 54 -14.27 4.48 2.28
CA VAL A 54 -12.98 4.44 1.55
C VAL A 54 -12.95 3.25 0.59
N LEU A 55 -13.33 2.05 1.04
CA LEU A 55 -13.38 0.86 0.19
C LEU A 55 -14.37 1.01 -0.96
N LYS A 56 -15.60 1.50 -0.69
CA LYS A 56 -16.59 1.73 -1.75
C LYS A 56 -16.10 2.71 -2.80
N ASN A 57 -15.53 3.84 -2.38
CA ASN A 57 -15.00 4.83 -3.30
C ASN A 57 -13.85 4.24 -4.12
N THR A 58 -12.93 3.53 -3.47
CA THR A 58 -11.79 2.88 -4.13
C THR A 58 -12.25 1.89 -5.20
N LEU A 59 -13.21 1.01 -4.86
CA LEU A 59 -13.77 0.01 -5.77
C LEU A 59 -14.53 0.62 -6.96
N GLN A 60 -15.15 1.79 -6.79
CA GLN A 60 -15.82 2.48 -7.90
C GLN A 60 -14.85 2.95 -8.99
N PHE A 61 -13.61 3.26 -8.62
CA PHE A 61 -12.60 3.71 -9.58
C PHE A 61 -11.78 2.57 -10.15
N ASP A 62 -11.31 1.64 -9.31
CA ASP A 62 -10.49 0.51 -9.73
C ASP A 62 -10.64 -0.64 -8.72
N PRO A 63 -11.44 -1.68 -9.04
CA PRO A 63 -11.60 -2.83 -8.16
C PRO A 63 -10.31 -3.62 -7.92
N GLU A 64 -9.40 -3.62 -8.89
CA GLU A 64 -8.18 -4.43 -8.86
C GLU A 64 -7.13 -3.85 -7.92
N ILE A 65 -7.25 -2.57 -7.57
CA ILE A 65 -6.33 -1.86 -6.69
C ILE A 65 -6.24 -2.49 -5.29
N LEU A 66 -7.32 -3.12 -4.81
CA LEU A 66 -7.32 -3.80 -3.51
C LEU A 66 -6.31 -4.95 -3.44
N LYS A 67 -5.98 -5.58 -4.57
CA LYS A 67 -4.95 -6.64 -4.63
C LYS A 67 -3.54 -6.10 -4.33
N ARG A 68 -3.36 -4.78 -4.45
CA ARG A 68 -2.09 -4.08 -4.25
C ARG A 68 -1.96 -3.48 -2.86
N PHE A 69 -3.02 -3.50 -2.06
CA PHE A 69 -3.00 -3.03 -0.68
C PHE A 69 -2.43 -4.11 0.24
N VAL A 70 -1.50 -3.71 1.10
CA VAL A 70 -0.95 -4.53 2.18
C VAL A 70 -1.58 -4.07 3.48
N ASN A 71 -2.42 -4.92 4.07
CA ASN A 71 -3.10 -4.66 5.34
C ASN A 71 -2.21 -5.14 6.50
N PHE A 72 -2.08 -4.29 7.51
CA PHE A 72 -1.29 -4.55 8.71
C PHE A 72 -1.84 -3.71 9.86
N MET A 73 -1.84 -4.26 11.07
CA MET A 73 -2.36 -3.58 12.27
C MET A 73 -1.27 -2.91 13.09
N ASN A 74 -0.04 -3.42 13.00
CA ASN A 74 1.15 -2.84 13.61
C ASN A 74 2.27 -2.90 12.57
N ASN A 75 3.05 -1.84 12.44
CA ASN A 75 4.21 -1.82 11.54
C ASN A 75 5.14 -2.98 11.94
N PRO A 76 5.45 -3.94 11.04
CA PRO A 76 6.40 -4.98 11.36
C PRO A 76 7.73 -4.32 11.77
N SER A 77 8.15 -4.53 13.01
CA SER A 77 9.46 -4.11 13.46
C SER A 77 10.50 -4.66 12.47
N PHE A 78 11.46 -3.81 12.07
CA PHE A 78 12.48 -4.05 11.03
C PHE A 78 13.48 -5.19 11.34
N GLY A 79 13.03 -6.32 11.88
CA GLY A 79 13.88 -7.44 12.30
C GLY A 79 14.20 -8.44 11.19
N ASN A 80 13.42 -8.49 10.11
CA ASN A 80 13.61 -9.43 8.99
C ASN A 80 13.72 -8.67 7.67
N PHE A 81 14.95 -8.31 7.29
CA PHE A 81 15.25 -7.67 6.01
C PHE A 81 15.17 -8.73 4.90
N ASN A 82 14.07 -8.76 4.14
CA ASN A 82 14.01 -9.51 2.89
C ASN A 82 14.60 -8.61 1.78
N PRO A 83 15.78 -8.94 1.20
CA PRO A 83 16.42 -8.09 0.19
C PRO A 83 15.59 -7.95 -1.09
N SER A 84 14.62 -8.84 -1.32
CA SER A 84 13.68 -8.76 -2.44
C SER A 84 12.51 -7.80 -2.19
N ILE A 85 12.44 -7.13 -1.04
CA ILE A 85 11.41 -6.13 -0.73
C ILE A 85 12.08 -4.80 -0.41
N ILE A 86 11.81 -3.79 -1.22
CA ILE A 86 12.22 -2.42 -0.94
C ILE A 86 10.99 -1.61 -0.54
N VAL A 87 11.03 -1.08 0.68
CA VAL A 87 9.99 -0.18 1.20
C VAL A 87 10.42 1.26 0.97
N PHE A 88 9.61 2.00 0.20
CA PHE A 88 9.80 3.43 -0.06
C PHE A 88 8.96 4.22 0.92
N TRP A 89 9.61 5.02 1.74
CA TRP A 89 8.98 5.96 2.66
C TRP A 89 8.84 7.30 1.96
N VAL A 90 7.65 7.90 2.05
CA VAL A 90 7.35 9.21 1.44
C VAL A 90 6.66 10.12 2.44
#